data_AF-A0AAE4CMK2-F1
#
_entry.id   AF-A0AAE4CMK2-F1
#
_cell.length_a   1.000
_cell.length_b   1.000
_cell.length_c   1.000
_cell.angle_alpha   90.00
_cell.angle_beta   90.00
_cell.angle_gamma   90.00
#
_symmetry.space_group_name_H-M   'P 1'
#
loop_
_entity.id
_entity.type
_entity.pdbx_description
1 polymer ?
#
loop_
_entity_poly.entity_id
_entity_poly.type
_entity_poly.pdbx_seq_one_letter_code
_entity_poly.pdbx_strand_id
1 'polypeptide(L)' 'MTVHPTNWRKSSRSGQQSACVEVGRVAEGAAVRDTKDRAAGYFTADRAQWSAFVAAIKADRFA' A
#
# COMPACT_ATOMS: atom_id res chain seq x y z
N MET A 1 -18.30 -4.70 6.55
CA MET A 1 -17.25 -5.71 6.83
C MET A 1 -15.92 -4.97 6.85
N THR A 2 -15.30 -4.82 8.00
CA THR A 2 -13.96 -4.22 8.09
C THR A 2 -12.93 -5.23 7.57
N VAL A 3 -12.17 -4.82 6.54
CA VAL A 3 -11.04 -5.61 6.06
C VAL A 3 -9.92 -5.44 7.08
N HIS A 4 -9.52 -6.53 7.74
CA HIS A 4 -8.42 -6.52 8.71
C HIS A 4 -7.14 -7.06 8.06
N PRO A 5 -6.14 -6.21 7.77
CA PRO A 5 -4.91 -6.66 7.15
C PRO A 5 -4.03 -7.41 8.14
N THR A 6 -3.42 -8.49 7.66
CA THR A 6 -2.49 -9.33 8.43
C THR A 6 -1.14 -9.43 7.72
N ASN A 7 -0.13 -10.02 8.37
CA ASN A 7 1.18 -10.29 7.74
C ASN A 7 1.86 -9.04 7.16
N TRP A 8 1.87 -7.95 7.92
CA TRP A 8 2.57 -6.73 7.55
C TRP A 8 4.06 -7.00 7.35
N ARG A 9 4.60 -6.56 6.22
CA ARG A 9 6.03 -6.58 5.94
C ARG A 9 6.47 -5.24 5.38
N LYS A 10 7.68 -4.82 5.74
CA LYS A 10 8.33 -3.69 5.11
C LYS A 10 8.67 -4.04 3.66
N SER A 11 8.47 -3.09 2.74
CA SER A 11 8.86 -3.26 1.34
C SER A 11 10.38 -3.32 1.22
N SER A 12 10.90 -4.21 0.37
CA SER A 12 12.34 -4.23 0.04
C SER A 12 12.78 -3.00 -0.76
N ARG A 13 11.82 -2.22 -1.30
CA ARG A 13 12.06 -0.93 -1.96
C ARG A 13 12.14 0.22 -0.96
N SER A 14 11.91 -0.03 0.33
CA SER A 14 12.15 0.94 1.39
C SER A 14 13.63 1.02 1.70
N GLY A 15 14.34 1.88 0.96
CA GLY A 15 15.72 2.25 1.26
C GLY A 15 15.86 2.86 2.66
N GLN A 16 17.09 2.96 3.15
CA GLN A 16 17.40 3.33 4.54
C GLN A 16 16.85 4.70 4.99
N GLN A 17 16.54 5.63 4.08
CA GLN A 17 16.24 7.01 4.48
C GLN A 17 14.89 7.60 4.04
N SER A 18 14.25 7.18 2.93
CA SER A 18 13.15 7.99 2.35
C SER A 18 11.89 7.29 1.87
N ALA A 19 11.85 5.97 1.66
CA ALA A 19 10.70 5.31 1.03
C ALA A 19 10.04 4.23 1.90
N CYS A 20 9.70 4.54 3.16
CA CYS A 20 9.29 3.53 4.13
C CYS A 20 7.82 3.12 3.98
N VAL A 21 7.56 2.05 3.23
CA VAL A 21 6.22 1.51 2.98
C VAL A 21 6.11 0.11 3.59
N GLU A 22 5.01 -0.15 4.28
CA GLU A 22 4.62 -1.48 4.74
C GLU A 22 3.42 -1.98 3.91
N VAL A 23 3.45 -3.27 3.57
CA VAL A 23 2.38 -3.95 2.83
C VAL A 23 1.81 -5.06 3.70
N GLY A 24 0.49 -5.10 3.84
CA GLY A 24 -0.29 -6.12 4.53
C GLY A 24 -1.10 -6.96 3.56
N ARG A 25 -1.39 -8.20 3.94
CA ARG A 25 -2.28 -9.09 3.19
C ARG A 25 -3.73 -8.88 3.60
N VAL A 26 -4.62 -8.82 2.62
CA VAL A 26 -6.08 -8.91 2.78
C VAL A 26 -6.60 -9.97 1.82
N ALA A 27 -7.81 -10.50 2.03
CA ALA A 27 -8.31 -11.69 1.32
C ALA A 27 -8.23 -11.55 -0.22
N GLU A 28 -8.61 -10.39 -0.76
CA GLU A 28 -8.66 -10.14 -2.21
C GLU A 28 -7.75 -8.98 -2.66
N GLY A 29 -6.65 -8.73 -1.95
CA GLY A 29 -5.82 -7.58 -2.26
C GLY A 29 -4.66 -7.30 -1.32
N ALA A 30 -4.29 -6.02 -1.23
CA ALA A 30 -3.22 -5.55 -0.36
C ALA A 30 -3.67 -4.34 0.48
N ALA A 31 -3.10 -4.23 1.68
CA ALA A 31 -3.12 -3.01 2.46
C ALA A 31 -1.76 -2.32 2.36
N VAL A 32 -1.73 -1.01 2.28
CA VAL A 32 -0.50 -0.22 2.18
C VAL A 32 -0.55 0.90 3.21
N ARG A 33 0.57 1.10 3.90
CA ARG A 33 0.74 2.18 4.88
C ARG A 33 2.13 2.75 4.90
N ASP A 34 2.24 3.95 5.45
CA ASP A 34 3.51 4.54 5.80
C ASP A 34 4.09 3.82 7.04
N THR A 35 5.35 3.42 6.94
CA THR A 35 6.08 2.85 8.09
C THR A 35 6.35 3.91 9.15
N LYS A 36 6.64 5.15 8.73
CA LYS A 36 7.02 6.28 9.60
C LYS A 36 5.81 6.85 10.32
N ASP A 37 4.64 6.78 9.70
CA ASP A 37 3.38 7.21 10.29
C ASP A 37 2.32 6.11 10.24
N ARG A 38 2.43 5.15 11.16
CA ARG A 38 1.43 4.09 11.30
C ARG A 38 0.11 4.59 11.88
N ALA A 39 0.11 5.75 12.53
CA ALA A 39 -1.08 6.32 13.17
C ALA A 39 -2.01 6.99 12.14
N ALA A 40 -1.46 7.47 11.01
CA ALA A 40 -2.23 7.94 9.86
C ALA A 40 -3.09 6.86 9.20
N GLY A 41 -2.90 5.59 9.56
CA GLY A 41 -3.71 4.46 9.08
C GLY A 41 -3.15 3.81 7.83
N TYR A 42 -4.04 3.16 7.07
CA TYR A 42 -3.71 2.41 5.87
C TYR A 42 -4.87 2.45 4.89
N PHE A 43 -4.57 2.27 3.60
CA PHE A 43 -5.60 2.00 2.61
C PHE A 43 -5.52 0.55 2.15
N THR A 44 -6.65 0.02 1.70
CA THR A 44 -6.74 -1.31 1.07
C THR A 44 -7.12 -1.15 -0.39
N ALA A 45 -6.55 -1.99 -1.25
CA ALA A 45 -6.95 -2.09 -2.64
C ALA A 45 -7.09 -3.57 -3.02
N ASP A 46 -8.18 -3.90 -3.70
CA ASP A 46 -8.29 -5.18 -4.39
C ASP A 46 -7.38 -5.23 -5.63
N ARG A 47 -7.32 -6.39 -6.30
CA ARG A 47 -6.47 -6.59 -7.48
C ARG A 47 -6.78 -5.62 -8.64
N ALA A 48 -8.06 -5.29 -8.86
CA ALA A 48 -8.48 -4.42 -9.95
C ALA A 48 -8.15 -2.96 -9.63
N GLN A 49 -8.45 -2.52 -8.41
CA GLN A 49 -8.12 -1.19 -7.88
C GLN A 49 -6.61 -0.95 -7.93
N TRP A 50 -5.80 -1.93 -7.52
CA TRP A 50 -4.34 -1.82 -7.57
C TRP A 50 -3.81 -1.65 -8.99
N SER A 51 -4.33 -2.45 -9.93
CA SER A 51 -3.97 -2.36 -11.36
C SER A 51 -4.30 -0.97 -11.93
N ALA A 52 -5.49 -0.46 -11.62
CA ALA A 52 -5.93 0.87 -12.05
C ALA A 52 -5.06 1.99 -11.45
N PHE A 53 -4.74 1.90 -10.16
CA PHE A 53 -3.87 2.85 -9.48
C PHE A 53 -2.48 2.93 -10.10
N VAL A 54 -1.84 1.78 -10.35
CA VAL A 54 -0.52 1.74 -11.02
C VAL A 54 -0.58 2.30 -12.43
N ALA A 55 -1.64 2.00 -13.19
CA ALA A 55 -1.83 2.55 -14.53
C ALA A 55 -2.00 4.08 -14.50
N ALA A 56 -2.72 4.62 -13.52
CA ALA A 56 -2.91 6.05 -13.33
C ALA A 56 -1.60 6.77 -12.94
N ILE A 57 -0.78 6.19 -12.06
CA ILE A 57 0.57 6.72 -11.75
C ILE A 57 1.44 6.75 -13.01
N LYS A 58 1.49 5.66 -13.78
CA LYS A 58 2.29 5.59 -15.01
C LYS A 58 1.85 6.59 -16.08
N ALA A 59 0.57 6.95 -16.06
CA ALA A 59 -0.01 7.96 -16.94
C ALA A 59 0.03 9.38 -16.34
N ASP A 60 0.76 9.58 -15.23
CA ASP A 60 0.96 10.86 -14.56
C ASP A 60 -0.36 11.57 -14.16
N ARG A 61 -1.38 10.80 -13.78
CA ARG A 61 -2.73 11.34 -13.51
C ARG A 61 -2.92 11.97 -12.13
N PHE A 62 -1.92 11.95 -11.28
CA PHE A 62 -1.95 12.47 -9.90
C PHE A 62 -0.91 13.57 -9.66
N ALA A 63 -0.33 14.12 -10.74
CA ALA A 63 0.57 15.26 -10.70
C ALA A 63 -0.19 16.58 -10.55
#